data_AF-A0A813L0E4-F1
#
_entry.id   AF-A0A813L0E4-F1
#
_cell.length_a   1.000
_cell.length_b   1.000
_cell.length_c   1.000
_cell.angle_alpha   90.00
_cell.angle_beta   90.00
_cell.angle_gamma   90.00
#
_symmetry.space_group_name_H-M   'P 1'
#
loop_
_entity.id
_entity.type
_entity.pdbx_description
1 polymer ?
#
loop_
_entity_poly.entity_id
_entity_poly.type
_entity_poly.pdbx_seq_one_letter_code
_entity_poly.pdbx_strand_id
1 'polypeptide(L)'
;MGGHSRFFHPNWFTRYIFGAYATIHLGGFIADQSVGVTRSKNPDIMWPWWHEIMRKKEKGEIPMDMPGYMLVKYRNEAEEKWTDQRRDEFAEYLDNLDEE
;
A
#
# COMPACT_ATOMS: atom_id res chain seq x y z
N MET A 1 32.21 42.11 -14.59
CA MET A 1 31.08 41.99 -13.65
C MET A 1 29.79 41.91 -14.45
N GLY A 2 29.23 40.71 -14.66
CA GLY A 2 28.03 40.49 -15.49
C GLY A 2 26.80 40.22 -14.62
N GLY A 3 26.03 41.27 -14.32
CA GLY A 3 25.05 41.26 -13.22
C GLY A 3 23.58 41.50 -13.57
N HIS A 4 23.21 41.82 -14.82
CA HIS A 4 21.83 42.29 -15.09
C HIS A 4 20.98 41.51 -16.10
N SER A 5 21.56 40.64 -16.94
CA SER A 5 20.80 39.97 -18.01
C SER A 5 20.73 38.44 -17.87
N ARG A 6 20.82 37.90 -16.64
CA ARG A 6 20.77 36.43 -16.42
C ARG A 6 19.42 35.82 -16.80
N PHE A 7 18.33 36.59 -16.68
CA PHE A 7 16.97 36.15 -17.03
C PHE A 7 16.73 35.94 -18.53
N PHE A 8 17.62 36.43 -19.39
CA PHE A 8 17.51 36.34 -20.85
C PHE A 8 18.43 35.29 -21.47
N HIS A 9 19.02 34.39 -20.68
CA HIS A 9 19.76 33.26 -21.24
C HIS A 9 18.76 32.29 -21.88
N PRO A 10 18.98 31.79 -23.12
CA PRO A 10 18.00 30.97 -23.84
C PRO A 10 17.54 29.74 -23.05
N ASN A 11 18.45 29.19 -22.25
CA ASN A 11 18.21 28.03 -21.39
C ASN A 11 17.97 28.41 -19.91
N TRP A 12 17.68 29.67 -19.59
CA TRP A 12 17.45 30.12 -18.21
C TRP A 12 16.27 29.35 -17.61
N PHE A 13 15.12 29.37 -18.32
CA PHE A 13 13.91 28.69 -17.87
C PHE A 13 14.15 27.20 -17.63
N THR A 14 14.68 26.47 -18.62
CA THR A 14 14.91 25.03 -18.51
C THR A 14 15.93 24.69 -17.41
N ARG A 15 17.02 25.45 -17.31
CA ARG A 15 18.06 25.20 -16.30
C ARG A 15 17.55 25.40 -14.87
N TYR A 16 16.81 26.47 -14.61
CA TYR A 16 16.35 26.78 -13.26
C TYR A 16 15.11 26.00 -12.86
N ILE A 17 14.16 25.78 -13.78
CA ILE A 17 12.97 24.98 -13.48
C ILE A 17 13.34 23.50 -13.35
N PHE A 18 13.97 22.88 -14.36
CA PHE A 18 14.35 21.47 -14.26
C PHE A 18 15.46 21.25 -13.23
N GLY A 19 16.37 22.20 -13.06
CA GLY A 19 17.36 22.16 -11.99
C GLY A 19 16.72 22.21 -10.60
N ALA A 20 15.69 23.05 -10.39
CA ALA A 20 14.96 23.09 -9.13
C ALA A 20 14.20 21.77 -8.89
N TYR A 21 13.48 21.26 -9.88
CA TYR A 21 12.80 19.97 -9.78
C TYR A 21 13.79 18.85 -9.46
N ALA A 22 14.89 18.74 -10.21
CA ALA A 22 15.94 17.74 -9.97
C ALA A 22 16.52 17.87 -8.55
N THR A 23 16.74 19.09 -8.07
CA THR A 23 17.26 19.35 -6.71
C THR A 23 16.28 18.90 -5.63
N ILE A 24 14.97 19.16 -5.81
CA ILE A 24 13.94 18.71 -4.87
C ILE A 24 13.89 17.18 -4.82
N HIS A 25 13.92 16.51 -5.96
CA HIS A 25 13.93 15.04 -6.02
C HIS A 25 15.18 14.43 -5.40
N LEU A 26 16.36 15.01 -5.68
CA LEU A 26 17.63 14.57 -5.11
C LEU A 26 17.66 14.78 -3.59
N GLY A 27 17.20 15.94 -3.12
CA GLY A 27 17.10 16.25 -1.69
C GLY A 27 16.18 15.27 -0.96
N GLY A 28 15.01 14.96 -1.53
CA GLY A 28 14.12 13.93 -1.00
C GLY A 28 14.76 12.54 -1.01
N PHE A 29 15.52 12.18 -2.05
CA PHE A 29 16.25 10.91 -2.08
C PHE A 29 17.31 10.81 -0.98
N ILE A 30 18.13 11.85 -0.81
CA ILE A 30 19.17 11.87 0.22
C ILE A 30 18.55 11.80 1.62
N ALA A 31 17.47 12.56 1.86
CA ALA A 31 16.74 12.53 3.12
C ALA A 31 16.20 11.12 3.42
N ASP A 32 15.52 10.49 2.46
CA ASP A 32 14.99 9.14 2.60
C ASP A 32 16.10 8.12 2.89
N GLN A 33 17.24 8.19 2.18
CA GLN A 33 18.38 7.31 2.46
C GLN A 33 19.01 7.57 3.82
N SER A 34 19.08 8.83 4.28
CA SER A 34 19.67 9.18 5.58
C SER A 34 18.87 8.66 6.77
N VAL A 35 17.55 8.55 6.63
CA VAL A 35 16.63 8.04 7.66
C VAL A 35 16.38 6.54 7.49
N GLY A 36 16.94 5.91 6.45
CA GLY A 36 16.79 4.48 6.19
C GLY A 36 15.41 4.10 5.62
N VAL A 37 14.73 5.04 4.96
CA VAL A 37 13.45 4.78 4.29
C VAL A 37 13.71 3.97 3.02
N THR A 38 13.35 2.70 3.07
CA THR A 38 13.44 1.77 1.95
C THR A 38 12.48 2.18 0.83
N ARG A 39 13.01 2.57 -0.33
CA ARG A 39 12.21 2.91 -1.54
C ARG A 39 11.90 1.71 -2.44
N SER A 40 12.30 0.50 -2.04
CA SER A 40 11.82 -0.70 -2.71
C SER A 40 10.35 -0.91 -2.37
N LYS A 41 9.56 -1.35 -3.35
CA LYS A 41 8.19 -1.77 -3.11
C LYS A 41 8.25 -3.01 -2.22
N ASN A 42 8.03 -2.84 -0.93
CA ASN A 42 7.84 -3.97 -0.02
C ASN A 42 6.35 -4.34 -0.03
N PRO A 43 5.97 -5.46 -0.67
CA PRO A 43 4.57 -5.89 -0.70
C PRO A 43 4.02 -6.14 0.71
N ASP A 44 4.85 -6.59 1.66
CA ASP A 44 4.45 -6.85 3.04
C ASP A 44 4.12 -5.56 3.82
N ILE A 45 4.61 -4.38 3.38
CA ILE A 45 4.37 -3.10 4.09
C ILE A 45 3.02 -2.49 3.73
N MET A 46 2.51 -2.72 2.51
CA MET A 46 1.31 -2.01 2.07
C MET A 46 0.02 -2.58 2.66
N TRP A 47 -0.03 -3.88 2.98
CA TRP A 47 -1.23 -4.54 3.49
C TRP A 47 -0.88 -5.66 4.49
N PRO A 48 -0.35 -5.33 5.69
CA PRO A 48 0.07 -6.33 6.67
C PRO A 48 -1.03 -7.35 6.98
N TRP A 49 -2.27 -6.87 7.17
CA TRP A 49 -3.43 -7.70 7.47
C TRP A 49 -3.78 -8.71 6.34
N TRP A 50 -3.64 -8.30 5.07
CA TRP A 50 -3.92 -9.18 3.93
C TRP A 50 -2.83 -10.22 3.74
N HIS A 51 -1.56 -9.82 3.94
CA HIS A 51 -0.43 -10.74 3.93
C HIS A 51 -0.53 -11.78 5.05
N GLU A 52 -1.01 -11.39 6.23
CA GLU A 52 -1.31 -12.33 7.32
C GLU A 52 -2.39 -13.33 6.91
N ILE A 53 -3.52 -12.88 6.35
CA ILE A 53 -4.58 -13.78 5.85
C ILE A 53 -4.04 -14.76 4.80
N MET A 54 -3.22 -14.28 3.86
CA MET A 54 -2.63 -15.14 2.84
C MET A 54 -1.67 -16.17 3.42
N ARG A 55 -0.84 -15.80 4.40
CA ARG A 55 0.02 -16.77 5.11
C ARG A 55 -0.80 -17.77 5.92
N LYS A 56 -1.89 -17.34 6.56
CA LYS A 56 -2.81 -18.24 7.28
C LYS A 56 -3.49 -19.24 6.31
N LYS A 57 -3.85 -18.79 5.10
CA LYS A 57 -4.33 -19.68 4.01
C LYS A 57 -3.27 -20.66 3.54
N GLU A 58 -2.03 -20.20 3.33
CA GLU A 58 -0.91 -21.07 2.94
C GLU A 58 -0.59 -22.13 4.01
N LYS A 59 -0.73 -21.77 5.29
CA LYS A 59 -0.54 -22.67 6.43
C LYS A 59 -1.72 -23.64 6.63
N GLY A 60 -2.84 -23.42 5.95
CA GLY A 60 -4.08 -24.21 6.08
C GLY A 60 -4.91 -23.85 7.32
N GLU A 61 -4.64 -22.72 7.97
CA GLU A 61 -5.47 -22.23 9.09
C GLU A 61 -6.79 -21.61 8.60
N ILE A 62 -6.82 -21.08 7.37
CA ILE A 62 -8.02 -20.55 6.72
C ILE A 62 -8.29 -21.37 5.46
N PRO A 63 -9.56 -21.74 5.18
CA PRO A 63 -9.92 -22.35 3.90
C PRO A 63 -9.45 -21.50 2.72
N MET A 64 -8.77 -22.12 1.74
CA MET A 64 -8.10 -21.40 0.66
C MET A 64 -9.11 -20.67 -0.25
N ASP A 65 -10.28 -21.26 -0.42
CA ASP A 65 -11.44 -20.78 -1.18
C ASP A 65 -12.28 -19.73 -0.43
N MET A 66 -12.04 -19.52 0.87
CA MET A 66 -12.80 -18.52 1.63
C MET A 66 -12.60 -17.12 1.05
N PRO A 67 -13.66 -16.41 0.64
CA PRO A 67 -13.53 -15.08 0.06
C PRO A 67 -13.21 -14.02 1.12
N GLY A 68 -12.43 -13.01 0.73
CA GLY A 68 -11.90 -12.01 1.65
C GLY A 68 -12.96 -11.19 2.40
N TYR A 69 -14.16 -11.00 1.83
CA TYR A 69 -15.25 -10.25 2.48
C TYR A 69 -15.79 -10.93 3.75
N MET A 70 -15.61 -12.25 3.89
CA MET A 70 -15.99 -12.99 5.11
C MET A 70 -15.04 -12.74 6.28
N LEU A 71 -13.81 -12.30 5.99
CA LEU A 71 -12.76 -12.07 6.99
C LEU A 71 -12.74 -10.61 7.49
N VAL A 72 -13.61 -9.75 6.96
CA VAL A 72 -13.65 -8.33 7.32
C VAL A 72 -14.53 -8.14 8.56
N LYS A 73 -14.00 -7.43 9.57
CA LYS A 73 -14.71 -7.14 10.83
C LYS A 73 -16.00 -6.33 10.63
N TYR A 74 -16.00 -5.41 9.67
CA TYR A 74 -17.15 -4.56 9.37
C TYR A 74 -17.63 -4.88 7.96
N ARG A 75 -18.88 -5.32 7.85
CA ARG A 75 -19.51 -5.73 6.60
C ARG A 75 -20.66 -4.81 6.25
N ASN A 76 -20.87 -4.61 4.96
CA ASN A 76 -22.09 -3.98 4.46
C ASN A 76 -23.23 -5.00 4.31
N GLU A 77 -24.46 -4.52 4.07
CA GLU A 77 -25.65 -5.40 3.95
C GLU A 77 -25.51 -6.46 2.84
N ALA A 78 -24.82 -6.13 1.73
CA ALA A 78 -24.61 -7.07 0.64
C ALA A 78 -23.62 -8.19 1.04
N GLU A 79 -22.55 -7.83 1.75
CA GLU A 79 -21.55 -8.77 2.27
C GLU A 79 -22.13 -9.67 3.37
N GLU A 80 -23.03 -9.16 4.21
CA GLU A 80 -23.80 -9.98 5.15
C GLU A 80 -24.65 -11.02 4.40
N LYS A 81 -25.44 -10.59 3.40
CA LYS A 81 -26.22 -11.51 2.57
C LYS A 81 -25.38 -12.57 1.86
N TRP A 82 -24.21 -12.19 1.35
CA TRP A 82 -23.29 -13.13 0.69
C TRP A 82 -22.57 -14.05 1.67
N THR A 83 -22.38 -13.62 2.92
CA THR A 83 -21.87 -14.48 3.98
C THR A 83 -22.93 -15.50 4.37
N ASP A 84 -24.17 -15.07 4.60
CA ASP A 84 -25.28 -15.96 4.96
C ASP A 84 -25.51 -17.08 3.93
N GLN A 85 -25.42 -16.76 2.64
CA GLN A 85 -25.57 -17.75 1.56
C GLN A 85 -24.52 -18.86 1.55
N ARG A 86 -23.34 -18.59 2.11
CA ARG A 86 -22.19 -19.50 2.11
C ARG A 86 -21.73 -19.85 3.52
N ARG A 87 -22.56 -19.51 4.53
CA ARG A 87 -22.23 -19.75 5.93
C ARG A 87 -22.06 -21.24 6.19
N ASP A 88 -22.91 -22.06 5.59
CA ASP A 88 -22.85 -23.52 5.72
C ASP A 88 -21.56 -24.11 5.13
N GLU A 89 -21.01 -23.50 4.07
CA GLU A 89 -19.76 -23.95 3.42
C GLU A 89 -18.53 -23.71 4.31
N PHE A 90 -18.59 -22.68 5.17
CA PHE A 90 -17.47 -22.25 6.00
C PHE A 90 -17.78 -22.24 7.50
N ALA A 91 -18.85 -22.91 7.92
CA ALA A 91 -19.40 -22.83 9.28
C ALA A 91 -18.36 -23.19 10.34
N GLU A 92 -17.59 -24.25 10.10
CA GLU A 92 -16.53 -24.71 11.01
C GLU A 92 -15.47 -23.62 11.28
N TYR A 93 -15.10 -22.83 10.28
CA TYR A 93 -14.12 -21.77 10.48
C TYR A 93 -14.74 -20.49 11.06
N LEU A 94 -15.98 -20.15 10.66
CA LEU A 94 -16.69 -18.97 11.16
C LEU A 94 -17.05 -19.11 12.64
N ASP A 95 -17.48 -20.30 13.08
CA ASP A 95 -17.81 -20.54 14.48
C ASP A 95 -16.56 -20.43 15.38
N ASN A 96 -15.40 -20.90 14.91
CA ASN A 96 -14.12 -20.72 15.61
C ASN A 96 -13.65 -19.26 15.68
N LEU A 97 -14.14 -18.40 14.78
CA LEU A 97 -13.78 -16.98 14.69
C LEU A 97 -14.62 -16.11 15.63
N ASP A 98 -15.87 -16.52 15.90
CA ASP A 98 -16.78 -15.83 16.83
C ASP A 98 -16.48 -16.15 18.31
N GLU A 99 -15.73 -17.23 18.58
CA GLU A 99 -15.29 -17.64 19.93
C GLU A 99 -14.03 -16.90 20.45
N GLU A 100 -13.28 -16.21 19.57
CA GLU A 100 -12.00 -15.51 19.86
C GLU A 100 -12.17 -14.00 20.08
#